data_AF-B2ZXL9-F1
#
_entry.id   AF-B2ZXL9-F1
#
_cell.length_a   1.000
_cell.length_b   1.000
_cell.length_c   1.000
_cell.angle_alpha   90.00
_cell.angle_beta   90.00
_cell.angle_gamma   90.00
#
_symmetry.space_group_name_H-M   'P 1'
#
loop_
_entity.id
_entity.type
_entity.pdbx_description
1 polymer ?
#
loop_
_entity_poly.entity_id
_entity_poly.type
_entity_poly.pdbx_seq_one_letter_code
_entity_poly.pdbx_strand_id
1 'polypeptide(L)'
;MDSNGINEKGDRVNAGFDPSPENVNDLKAIDNEDGKKRNVAERPTWDNQIEFLMSCIATSVGLGNVWRFPFVAYQNGGGAFLIPYIIVLLVIGKPMYFLETVLGQFSSGNCVKIWALSPAMTGTGYAQTLGAVYVLSYYVSIIALCLYYFGVSFNATLPWTQCLPEWRNCVPSGQSANLTEIQGEAVSSAQLYFTP
;
A
#
# COMPACT_ATOMS: atom_id res chain seq x y z
N MET A 1 38.34 -7.11 -10.80
CA MET A 1 38.41 -7.30 -12.27
C MET A 1 37.12 -7.95 -12.72
N ASP A 2 36.22 -7.10 -13.22
CA ASP A 2 35.23 -7.28 -14.29
C ASP A 2 34.40 -8.57 -14.37
N SER A 3 33.10 -8.43 -14.09
CA SER A 3 32.02 -9.20 -14.73
C SER A 3 30.69 -8.41 -14.65
N ASN A 4 30.69 -7.21 -15.23
CA ASN A 4 29.46 -6.51 -15.60
C ASN A 4 28.91 -7.18 -16.86
N GLY A 5 27.84 -7.97 -16.71
CA GLY A 5 27.09 -8.53 -17.84
C GLY A 5 26.23 -7.45 -18.49
N ILE A 6 26.76 -6.82 -19.54
CA ILE A 6 26.06 -5.83 -20.36
C ILE A 6 25.26 -6.61 -21.42
N ASN A 7 23.93 -6.43 -21.47
CA ASN A 7 23.11 -6.85 -22.62
C ASN A 7 23.21 -5.78 -23.72
N GLU A 8 23.16 -6.17 -25.00
CA GLU A 8 23.31 -5.36 -26.22
C GLU A 8 22.35 -4.15 -26.38
N LYS A 9 21.52 -3.83 -25.38
CA LYS A 9 20.71 -2.60 -25.34
C LYS A 9 21.04 -1.61 -24.22
N GLY A 10 22.11 -1.83 -23.45
CA GLY A 10 22.69 -0.78 -22.61
C GLY A 10 21.81 -0.26 -21.47
N ASP A 11 20.86 -1.06 -20.98
CA ASP A 11 20.05 -0.71 -19.82
C ASP A 11 20.41 -1.58 -18.60
N ARG A 12 20.47 -0.95 -17.42
CA ARG A 12 20.80 -1.63 -16.15
C ARG A 12 19.55 -2.33 -15.63
N VAL A 13 19.40 -3.61 -15.97
CA VAL A 13 18.25 -4.39 -15.51
C VAL A 13 18.45 -4.79 -14.04
N ASN A 14 17.56 -4.31 -13.16
CA ASN A 14 17.46 -4.82 -11.80
C ASN A 14 16.92 -6.26 -11.86
N ALA A 15 17.73 -7.25 -11.49
CA ALA A 15 17.38 -8.67 -11.54
C ALA A 15 16.17 -9.06 -10.66
N GLY A 16 15.65 -8.13 -9.83
CA GLY A 16 14.45 -8.33 -9.01
C GLY A 16 13.13 -8.18 -9.78
N PHE A 17 13.14 -7.73 -11.03
CA PHE A 17 11.93 -7.57 -11.83
C PHE A 17 12.17 -8.04 -13.27
N ASP A 18 12.24 -9.36 -13.45
CA ASP A 18 12.10 -9.97 -14.78
C ASP A 18 10.62 -10.31 -15.01
N PRO A 19 9.91 -9.64 -15.94
CA PRO A 19 8.47 -9.78 -16.16
C PRO A 19 8.09 -11.03 -16.96
N SER A 20 9.03 -11.93 -17.28
CA SER A 20 8.73 -13.13 -18.06
C SER A 20 7.93 -14.15 -17.22
N PRO A 21 6.73 -14.58 -17.66
CA PRO A 21 5.95 -15.54 -16.90
C PRO A 21 6.66 -16.91 -16.90
N GLU A 22 6.97 -17.43 -15.71
CA GLU A 22 7.52 -18.79 -15.55
C GLU A 22 6.48 -19.82 -16.04
N ASN A 23 6.76 -20.47 -17.17
CA ASN A 23 5.89 -21.50 -17.74
C ASN A 23 6.14 -22.86 -17.05
N VAL A 24 5.09 -23.38 -16.42
CA VAL A 24 5.12 -24.64 -15.64
C VAL A 24 5.44 -25.87 -16.50
N ASN A 25 5.24 -25.80 -17.82
CA ASN A 25 5.52 -26.92 -18.73
C ASN A 25 7.01 -27.09 -19.06
N ASP A 26 7.84 -26.04 -18.89
CA ASP A 26 9.29 -26.16 -19.07
C ASP A 26 9.96 -26.92 -17.92
N LEU A 27 9.30 -27.09 -16.78
CA LEU A 27 9.84 -27.83 -15.62
C LEU A 27 9.77 -29.36 -15.76
N LYS A 28 8.93 -29.91 -16.64
CA LYS A 28 8.76 -31.37 -16.78
C LYS A 28 9.57 -32.01 -17.90
N ALA A 29 10.14 -31.22 -18.81
CA ALA A 29 10.90 -31.75 -19.95
C ALA A 29 12.40 -31.92 -19.67
N ILE A 30 12.85 -31.84 -18.42
CA ILE A 30 14.27 -32.01 -18.11
C ILE A 30 14.48 -33.05 -17.01
N ASP A 31 14.27 -34.31 -17.38
CA ASP A 31 14.73 -35.43 -16.55
C ASP A 31 15.55 -36.44 -17.35
N ASN A 32 16.23 -36.01 -18.42
CA ASN A 32 17.26 -36.85 -19.03
C ASN A 32 18.47 -36.05 -19.50
N GLU A 33 19.62 -36.55 -19.04
CA GLU A 33 20.95 -36.36 -19.60
C GLU A 33 21.47 -34.92 -19.65
N ASP A 34 21.99 -34.45 -18.52
CA ASP A 34 23.33 -33.86 -18.44
C ASP A 34 23.57 -33.33 -17.02
N GLY A 35 24.67 -33.75 -16.40
CA GLY A 35 25.05 -33.48 -15.02
C GLY A 35 25.42 -32.02 -14.70
N LYS A 36 24.67 -31.04 -15.21
CA LYS A 36 24.83 -29.62 -14.88
C LYS A 36 23.85 -29.27 -13.76
N LYS A 37 24.36 -29.12 -12.54
CA LYS A 37 23.60 -28.56 -11.40
C LYS A 37 23.00 -27.22 -11.85
N ARG A 38 21.69 -27.18 -12.06
CA ARG A 38 20.97 -25.92 -12.22
C ARG A 38 21.12 -25.16 -10.91
N ASN A 39 21.87 -24.07 -10.94
CA ASN A 39 21.77 -23.08 -9.86
C ASN A 39 20.32 -22.61 -9.87
N VAL A 40 19.52 -23.09 -8.90
CA VAL A 40 18.27 -22.44 -8.53
C VAL A 40 18.65 -20.97 -8.36
N ALA A 41 18.04 -20.08 -9.15
CA ALA A 41 18.37 -18.66 -9.15
C ALA A 41 18.44 -18.18 -7.69
N GLU A 42 19.62 -17.70 -7.28
CA GLU A 42 19.83 -17.24 -5.91
C GLU A 42 18.87 -16.08 -5.65
N ARG A 43 18.14 -16.14 -4.53
CA ARG A 43 17.12 -15.15 -4.21
C ARG A 43 17.76 -13.76 -4.18
N PRO A 44 17.18 -12.74 -4.84
CA PRO A 44 17.71 -11.39 -4.77
C PRO A 44 17.75 -10.94 -3.30
N THR A 45 18.94 -10.58 -2.84
CA THR A 45 19.19 -10.00 -1.53
C THR A 45 19.13 -8.48 -1.62
N TRP A 46 18.83 -7.83 -0.50
CA TRP A 46 18.87 -6.37 -0.43
C TRP A 46 20.33 -5.92 -0.39
N ASP A 47 20.70 -4.96 -1.24
CA ASP A 47 22.07 -4.41 -1.28
C ASP A 47 22.33 -3.52 -0.04
N ASN A 48 21.30 -2.81 0.44
CA ASN A 48 21.40 -1.90 1.58
C ASN A 48 20.34 -2.14 2.67
N GLN A 49 20.77 -2.13 3.94
CA GLN A 49 19.87 -2.22 5.10
C GLN A 49 18.91 -1.03 5.21
N ILE A 50 19.30 0.13 4.68
CA ILE A 50 18.45 1.33 4.64
C ILE A 50 17.29 1.16 3.67
N GLU A 51 17.51 0.52 2.51
CA GLU A 51 16.44 0.23 1.54
C GLU A 51 15.39 -0.72 2.11
N PHE A 52 15.86 -1.72 2.86
CA PHE A 52 14.98 -2.61 3.62
C PHE A 52 14.17 -1.84 4.67
N LEU A 53 14.83 -1.00 5.47
CA LEU A 53 14.17 -0.19 6.49
C LEU A 53 13.12 0.76 5.89
N MET A 54 13.47 1.45 4.79
CA MET A 54 12.57 2.35 4.09
C MET A 54 11.35 1.60 3.54
N SER A 55 11.54 0.40 2.99
CA SER A 55 10.45 -0.46 2.53
C SER A 55 9.51 -0.86 3.69
N CYS A 56 10.07 -1.19 4.85
CA CYS A 56 9.30 -1.48 6.05
C CYS A 56 8.50 -0.27 6.55
N ILE A 57 9.11 0.92 6.58
CA ILE A 57 8.44 2.16 6.99
C ILE A 57 7.32 2.51 6.02
N ALA A 58 7.57 2.43 4.71
CA ALA A 58 6.57 2.68 3.67
C ALA A 58 5.36 1.75 3.78
N THR A 59 5.59 0.48 4.15
CA THR A 59 4.52 -0.49 4.38
C THR A 59 3.76 -0.23 5.69
N SER A 60 4.44 0.31 6.71
CA SER A 60 3.86 0.56 8.04
C SER A 60 3.05 1.87 8.11
N VAL A 61 3.44 2.88 7.33
CA VAL A 61 2.83 4.22 7.32
C VAL A 61 1.96 4.37 6.07
N GLY A 62 0.65 4.12 6.21
CA GLY A 62 -0.33 4.28 5.12
C GLY A 62 -1.21 5.53 5.26
N LEU A 63 -1.91 5.89 4.17
CA LEU A 63 -2.94 6.95 4.15
C LEU A 63 -4.00 6.77 5.25
N GLY A 64 -4.33 5.53 5.60
CA GLY A 64 -5.25 5.20 6.69
C GLY A 64 -4.82 5.77 8.04
N ASN A 65 -3.52 5.82 8.33
CA ASN A 65 -3.01 6.39 9.58
C ASN A 65 -3.21 7.91 9.62
N VAL A 66 -3.23 8.59 8.48
CA VAL A 66 -3.33 10.06 8.41
C VAL A 66 -4.74 10.54 8.78
N TRP A 67 -5.80 9.85 8.36
CA TRP A 67 -7.18 10.28 8.67
C TRP A 67 -7.81 9.51 9.84
N ARG A 68 -7.47 8.23 10.04
CA ARG A 68 -8.17 7.40 11.03
C ARG A 68 -7.69 7.71 12.44
N PHE A 69 -6.38 7.89 12.60
CA PHE A 69 -5.80 8.18 13.90
C PHE A 69 -6.34 9.49 14.50
N PRO A 70 -6.36 10.64 13.79
CA PRO A 70 -6.91 11.87 14.34
C PRO A 70 -8.41 11.75 14.64
N PHE A 71 -9.17 11.10 13.77
CA PHE A 71 -10.61 10.92 13.95
C PHE A 71 -10.95 10.10 15.20
N VAL A 72 -10.26 8.96 15.39
CA VAL A 72 -10.46 8.09 16.55
C VAL A 72 -9.95 8.76 17.82
N ALA A 73 -8.79 9.42 17.78
CA ALA A 73 -8.27 10.15 18.93
C ALA A 73 -9.25 11.24 19.36
N TYR A 74 -9.77 12.05 18.42
CA TYR A 74 -10.72 13.12 18.72
C TYR A 74 -11.98 12.61 19.43
N GLN A 75 -12.55 11.49 18.99
CA GLN A 75 -13.74 10.91 19.61
C GLN A 75 -13.49 10.30 20.99
N ASN A 76 -12.27 9.83 21.27
CA ASN A 76 -11.91 9.12 22.50
C ASN A 76 -11.15 9.99 23.52
N GLY A 77 -11.37 11.31 23.50
CA GLY A 77 -10.74 12.24 24.46
C GLY A 77 -9.41 12.83 24.01
N GLY A 78 -9.19 12.91 22.69
CA GLY A 78 -8.06 13.59 22.05
C GLY A 78 -6.71 13.01 22.47
N GLY A 79 -5.86 13.85 23.06
CA GLY A 79 -4.51 13.48 23.47
C GLY A 79 -4.44 12.44 24.59
N ALA A 80 -5.48 12.29 25.42
CA ALA A 80 -5.48 11.29 26.49
C ALA A 80 -5.54 9.84 25.95
N PHE A 81 -6.17 9.64 24.78
CA PHE A 81 -6.21 8.35 24.08
C PHE A 81 -4.84 7.88 23.58
N LEU A 82 -3.87 8.79 23.46
CA LEU A 82 -2.52 8.47 23.03
C LEU A 82 -1.80 7.54 24.02
N ILE A 83 -2.05 7.70 25.33
CA ILE A 83 -1.37 6.93 26.38
C ILE A 83 -1.64 5.42 26.24
N PRO A 84 -2.91 4.95 26.24
CA PRO A 84 -3.17 3.52 26.03
C PRO A 84 -2.76 3.04 24.63
N TYR A 85 -2.86 3.89 23.61
CA TYR A 85 -2.45 3.55 22.25
C TYR A 85 -0.95 3.21 22.16
N ILE A 86 -0.08 4.03 22.74
CA ILE A 86 1.37 3.78 22.76
C ILE A 86 1.71 2.54 23.60
N ILE A 87 1.03 2.32 24.72
CA ILE A 87 1.24 1.12 25.55
C ILE A 87 0.91 -0.15 24.74
N VAL A 88 -0.23 -0.18 24.07
CA VAL A 88 -0.64 -1.32 23.21
C VAL A 88 0.34 -1.51 22.04
N LEU A 89 0.79 -0.44 21.41
CA LEU A 89 1.79 -0.51 20.34
C LEU A 89 3.12 -1.10 20.81
N LEU A 90 3.59 -0.73 22.01
CA LEU A 90 4.85 -1.26 22.54
C LEU A 90 4.73 -2.69 23.05
N VAL A 91 3.61 -3.04 23.69
CA VAL A 91 3.40 -4.37 24.29
C VAL A 91 2.97 -5.41 23.26
N ILE A 92 2.15 -5.04 22.27
CA ILE A 92 1.61 -5.97 21.26
C ILE A 92 2.22 -5.69 19.89
N GLY A 93 2.27 -4.43 19.48
CA GLY A 93 2.76 -4.05 18.15
C GLY A 93 4.23 -4.42 17.93
N LYS A 94 5.12 -4.04 18.85
CA LYS A 94 6.56 -4.33 18.72
C LYS A 94 6.85 -5.84 18.69
N PRO A 95 6.30 -6.68 19.60
CA PRO A 95 6.53 -8.12 19.53
C PRO A 95 5.97 -8.78 18.27
N MET A 96 4.77 -8.39 17.82
CA MET A 96 4.18 -8.92 16.59
C MET A 96 5.00 -8.53 15.35
N TYR A 97 5.46 -7.29 15.27
CA TYR A 97 6.32 -6.84 14.17
C TYR A 97 7.66 -7.58 14.15
N PHE A 98 8.25 -7.80 15.32
CA PHE A 98 9.49 -8.57 15.44
C PHE A 98 9.28 -10.03 15.01
N LEU A 99 8.18 -10.65 15.44
CA LEU A 99 7.81 -12.02 15.04
C LEU A 99 7.68 -12.14 13.51
N GLU A 100 6.92 -11.25 12.88
CA GLU A 100 6.72 -11.25 11.42
C GLU A 100 8.07 -11.10 10.69
N THR A 101 8.93 -10.20 11.18
CA THR A 101 10.25 -9.96 10.58
C THR A 101 11.15 -11.20 10.73
N VAL A 102 11.21 -11.82 11.91
CA VAL A 102 12.00 -13.03 12.14
C VAL A 102 11.49 -14.20 11.30
N LEU A 103 10.18 -14.39 11.19
CA LEU A 103 9.57 -15.42 10.34
C LEU A 103 9.87 -15.18 8.86
N GLY A 104 9.81 -13.94 8.40
CA GLY A 104 10.16 -13.55 7.03
C GLY A 104 11.63 -13.81 6.69
N GLN A 105 12.54 -13.50 7.62
CA GLN A 105 13.98 -13.79 7.46
C GLN A 105 14.29 -15.28 7.54
N PHE A 106 13.62 -16.03 8.43
CA PHE A 106 13.84 -17.47 8.61
C PHE A 106 13.31 -18.29 7.43
N SER A 107 12.11 -17.98 6.94
CA SER A 107 11.53 -18.78 5.86
C SER A 107 12.13 -18.47 4.49
N SER A 108 12.71 -17.29 4.30
CA SER A 108 13.29 -16.83 3.02
C SER A 108 12.37 -17.04 1.79
N GLY A 109 11.06 -17.15 2.00
CA GLY A 109 10.08 -17.57 1.00
C GLY A 109 8.70 -16.96 1.25
N ASN A 110 7.76 -17.16 0.31
CA ASN A 110 6.44 -16.55 0.37
C ASN A 110 5.64 -16.96 1.62
N CYS A 111 4.69 -16.11 2.04
CA CYS A 111 3.82 -16.28 3.20
C CYS A 111 3.11 -17.64 3.28
N VAL A 112 2.90 -18.32 2.15
CA VAL A 112 2.32 -19.68 2.09
C VAL A 112 3.37 -20.77 2.31
N LYS A 113 4.62 -20.56 1.87
CA LYS A 113 5.73 -21.51 1.95
C LYS A 113 6.29 -21.63 3.38
N ILE A 114 6.14 -20.58 4.20
CA ILE A 114 6.51 -20.57 5.64
C ILE A 114 5.81 -21.68 6.41
N TRP A 115 4.54 -21.92 6.11
CA TRP A 115 3.70 -22.89 6.82
C TRP A 115 3.92 -24.33 6.37
N ALA A 116 4.84 -24.59 5.43
CA ALA A 116 5.25 -25.96 5.10
C ALA A 116 5.93 -26.68 6.29
N LEU A 117 6.44 -25.93 7.29
CA LEU A 117 7.00 -26.47 8.53
C LEU A 117 5.90 -27.02 9.48
N SER A 118 4.67 -26.51 9.39
CA SER A 118 3.53 -26.98 10.18
C SER A 118 2.24 -26.94 9.34
N PRO A 119 1.84 -28.08 8.74
CA PRO A 119 0.70 -28.13 7.81
C PRO A 119 -0.65 -27.77 8.47
N ALA A 120 -0.73 -27.77 9.81
CA ALA A 120 -1.90 -27.32 10.55
C ALA A 120 -2.17 -25.81 10.40
N MET A 121 -1.15 -25.01 10.07
CA MET A 121 -1.26 -23.55 9.94
C MET A 121 -1.19 -23.04 8.50
N THR A 122 -1.18 -23.96 7.51
CA THR A 122 -1.18 -23.60 6.07
C THR A 122 -2.36 -22.70 5.68
N GLY A 123 -3.52 -22.86 6.33
CA GLY A 123 -4.70 -22.01 6.12
C GLY A 123 -4.45 -20.53 6.42
N THR A 124 -3.57 -20.23 7.39
CA THR A 124 -3.24 -18.85 7.78
C THR A 124 -2.51 -18.11 6.66
N GLY A 125 -1.61 -18.77 5.92
CA GLY A 125 -0.90 -18.17 4.79
C GLY A 125 -1.83 -17.80 3.63
N TYR A 126 -2.79 -18.67 3.31
CA TYR A 126 -3.82 -18.38 2.31
C TYR A 126 -4.76 -17.26 2.76
N ALA A 127 -5.20 -17.27 4.03
CA ALA A 127 -6.03 -16.21 4.59
C ALA A 127 -5.32 -14.84 4.55
N GLN A 128 -4.03 -14.80 4.89
CA GLN A 128 -3.21 -13.58 4.80
C GLN A 128 -3.10 -13.06 3.37
N THR A 129 -2.90 -13.96 2.39
CA THR A 129 -2.82 -13.59 0.97
C THR A 129 -4.15 -13.04 0.46
N LEU A 130 -5.27 -13.70 0.78
CA LEU A 130 -6.62 -13.23 0.41
C LEU A 130 -6.95 -11.88 1.07
N GLY A 131 -6.59 -11.70 2.34
CA GLY A 131 -6.74 -10.42 3.04
C GLY A 131 -5.94 -9.30 2.38
N ALA A 132 -4.69 -9.56 1.98
CA ALA A 132 -3.86 -8.59 1.27
C ALA A 132 -4.47 -8.18 -0.08
N VAL A 133 -5.01 -9.13 -0.86
CA VAL A 133 -5.68 -8.83 -2.15
C VAL A 133 -6.93 -7.97 -1.93
N TYR A 134 -7.74 -8.29 -0.93
CA TYR A 134 -8.93 -7.50 -0.60
C TYR A 134 -8.57 -6.06 -0.23
N VAL A 135 -7.60 -5.89 0.68
CA VAL A 135 -7.11 -4.56 1.07
C VAL A 135 -6.54 -3.81 -0.14
N LEU A 136 -5.73 -4.46 -0.96
CA LEU A 136 -5.12 -3.83 -2.14
C LEU A 136 -6.19 -3.29 -3.11
N SER A 137 -7.26 -4.04 -3.35
CA SER A 137 -8.33 -3.61 -4.26
C SER A 137 -9.01 -2.30 -3.81
N TYR A 138 -9.25 -2.15 -2.51
CA TYR A 138 -9.80 -0.92 -1.94
C TYR A 138 -8.77 0.23 -1.95
N TYR A 139 -7.51 -0.04 -1.62
CA TYR A 139 -6.49 1.01 -1.59
C TYR A 139 -6.16 1.56 -2.98
N VAL A 140 -6.17 0.73 -4.02
CA VAL A 140 -5.93 1.18 -5.40
C VAL A 140 -7.00 2.18 -5.85
N SER A 141 -8.27 1.98 -5.52
CA SER A 141 -9.34 2.93 -5.89
C SER A 141 -9.19 4.27 -5.17
N ILE A 142 -8.79 4.26 -3.90
CA ILE A 142 -8.50 5.50 -3.15
C ILE A 142 -7.28 6.23 -3.73
N ILE A 143 -6.21 5.53 -4.07
CA ILE A 143 -5.03 6.14 -4.70
C ILE A 143 -5.40 6.75 -6.05
N ALA A 144 -6.21 6.07 -6.86
CA ALA A 144 -6.70 6.61 -8.13
C ALA A 144 -7.49 7.91 -7.92
N LEU A 145 -8.35 7.97 -6.90
CA LEU A 145 -9.05 9.19 -6.51
C LEU A 145 -8.06 10.29 -6.11
N CYS A 146 -7.09 10.01 -5.24
CA CYS A 146 -6.07 10.97 -4.85
C CYS A 146 -5.28 11.52 -6.05
N LEU A 147 -4.89 10.67 -7.00
CA LEU A 147 -4.19 11.08 -8.22
C LEU A 147 -5.07 11.94 -9.13
N TYR A 148 -6.36 11.62 -9.25
CA TYR A 148 -7.31 12.44 -9.99
C TYR A 148 -7.41 13.86 -9.38
N TYR A 149 -7.65 13.96 -8.08
CA TYR A 149 -7.72 15.25 -7.39
C TYR A 149 -6.39 16.01 -7.40
N PHE A 150 -5.27 15.28 -7.32
CA PHE A 150 -3.93 15.86 -7.45
C PHE A 150 -3.74 16.49 -8.84
N GLY A 151 -4.15 15.80 -9.91
CA GLY A 151 -4.12 16.35 -11.27
C GLY A 151 -5.03 17.58 -11.44
N VAL A 152 -6.24 17.53 -10.89
CA VAL A 152 -7.19 18.66 -10.93
C VAL A 152 -6.70 19.87 -10.14
N SER A 153 -5.85 19.67 -9.13
CA SER A 153 -5.29 20.74 -8.28
C SER A 153 -4.34 21.69 -9.02
N PHE A 154 -3.85 21.32 -10.22
CA PHE A 154 -3.03 22.20 -11.04
C PHE A 154 -3.84 23.26 -11.82
N ASN A 155 -5.18 23.20 -11.77
CA ASN A 155 -6.02 24.24 -12.37
C ASN A 155 -6.01 25.52 -11.54
N ALA A 156 -5.98 26.68 -12.21
CA ALA A 156 -5.97 28.00 -11.56
C ALA A 156 -7.20 28.24 -10.66
N THR A 157 -8.35 27.67 -11.03
CA THR A 157 -9.57 27.68 -10.22
C THR A 157 -9.98 26.24 -9.92
N LEU A 158 -9.99 25.88 -8.64
CA LEU A 158 -10.31 24.52 -8.20
C LEU A 158 -11.83 24.30 -8.32
N PRO A 159 -12.30 23.23 -8.99
CA PRO A 159 -13.72 23.05 -9.30
C PRO A 159 -14.61 22.92 -8.06
N TRP A 160 -14.07 22.44 -6.94
CA TRP A 160 -14.78 22.36 -5.65
C TRP A 160 -14.84 23.70 -4.87
N THR A 161 -14.28 24.79 -5.40
CA THR A 161 -14.34 26.12 -4.74
C THR A 161 -15.54 26.97 -5.16
N GLN A 162 -16.08 26.70 -6.35
CA GLN A 162 -17.22 27.40 -6.92
C GLN A 162 -18.46 26.51 -6.91
N CYS A 163 -19.64 27.12 -6.87
CA CYS A 163 -20.89 26.40 -7.03
C CYS A 163 -21.25 26.30 -8.51
N LEU A 164 -21.54 25.09 -8.98
CA LEU A 164 -22.08 24.87 -10.31
C LEU A 164 -23.57 25.25 -10.38
N PRO A 165 -24.09 25.71 -11.52
CA PRO A 165 -25.47 26.17 -11.65
C PRO A 165 -26.53 25.08 -11.40
N GLU A 166 -26.15 23.80 -11.49
CA GLU A 166 -26.99 22.64 -11.16
C GLU A 166 -27.12 22.39 -9.64
N TRP A 167 -26.25 22.95 -8.81
CA TRP A 167 -26.21 22.68 -7.38
C TRP A 167 -27.18 23.57 -6.60
N ARG A 168 -28.17 22.97 -5.93
CA ARG A 168 -29.07 23.69 -5.01
C ARG A 168 -28.44 23.81 -3.62
N ASN A 169 -28.69 24.94 -2.94
CA ASN A 169 -28.22 25.21 -1.57
C ASN A 169 -26.70 25.11 -1.36
N CYS A 170 -25.92 25.45 -2.39
CA CYS A 170 -24.46 25.41 -2.35
C CYS A 170 -23.85 26.66 -1.70
N VAL A 171 -22.92 26.48 -0.77
CA VAL A 171 -22.06 27.54 -0.21
C VAL A 171 -20.66 27.43 -0.83
N PRO A 172 -20.21 28.45 -1.59
CA PRO A 172 -18.88 28.45 -2.19
C PRO A 172 -17.81 28.59 -1.10
N SER A 173 -16.74 27.82 -1.22
CA SER A 173 -15.63 27.84 -0.23
C SER A 173 -14.61 28.96 -0.51
N GLY A 174 -14.60 29.53 -1.71
CA GLY A 174 -13.62 30.55 -2.14
C GLY A 174 -14.13 32.00 -2.20
N GLN A 175 -15.43 32.25 -1.99
CA GLN A 175 -16.04 33.58 -2.08
C GLN A 175 -17.11 33.78 -0.99
N SER A 176 -17.39 35.04 -0.66
CA SER A 176 -18.47 35.39 0.28
C SER A 176 -19.83 35.22 -0.41
N ALA A 177 -20.69 34.35 0.12
CA ALA A 177 -22.06 34.19 -0.36
C ALA A 177 -23.08 34.85 0.57
N ASN A 178 -24.11 35.48 0.01
CA ASN A 178 -25.25 35.98 0.79
C ASN A 178 -26.13 34.80 1.22
N LEU A 179 -25.98 34.41 2.49
CA LEU A 179 -26.70 33.29 3.11
C LEU A 179 -28.23 33.46 3.12
N THR A 180 -28.75 34.65 2.81
CA THR A 180 -30.18 34.96 2.74
C THR A 180 -30.90 34.31 1.56
N GLU A 181 -30.17 33.81 0.56
CA GLU A 181 -30.73 33.20 -0.66
C GLU A 181 -30.87 31.68 -0.55
N ILE A 182 -30.31 31.06 0.51
CA ILE A 182 -30.32 29.61 0.70
C ILE A 182 -31.60 29.18 1.44
N GLN A 183 -32.50 28.51 0.73
CA GLN A 183 -33.69 27.89 1.30
C GLN A 183 -33.42 26.42 1.63
N GLY A 184 -32.87 26.15 2.82
CA GLY A 184 -32.67 24.80 3.34
C GLY A 184 -31.35 24.63 4.10
N GLU A 185 -30.95 23.37 4.29
CA GLU A 185 -29.65 23.04 4.88
C GLU A 185 -28.54 23.39 3.89
N ALA A 186 -27.62 24.27 4.31
CA ALA A 186 -26.54 24.75 3.49
C ALA A 186 -25.44 23.68 3.36
N VAL A 187 -25.07 23.33 2.12
CA VAL A 187 -24.05 22.31 1.84
C VAL A 187 -22.83 22.97 1.20
N SER A 188 -21.63 22.57 1.62
CA SER A 188 -20.38 23.10 1.03
C SER A 188 -20.23 22.67 -0.43
N SER A 189 -19.69 23.57 -1.27
CA SER A 189 -19.29 23.28 -2.65
C SER A 189 -18.38 22.07 -2.77
N ALA A 190 -17.52 21.81 -1.78
CA ALA A 190 -16.66 20.64 -1.77
C ALA A 190 -17.46 19.36 -1.55
N GLN A 191 -18.39 19.36 -0.58
CA GLN A 191 -19.19 18.17 -0.29
C GLN A 191 -20.01 17.75 -1.51
N LEU A 192 -20.64 18.69 -2.22
CA LEU A 192 -21.39 18.42 -3.45
C LEU A 192 -20.52 17.89 -4.59
N TYR A 193 -19.25 18.31 -4.66
CA TYR A 193 -18.30 17.77 -5.62
C TYR A 193 -17.86 16.33 -5.29
N PHE A 194 -17.77 15.99 -4.00
CA PHE A 194 -17.40 14.64 -3.54
C PHE A 194 -18.57 13.65 -3.52
N THR A 195 -19.81 14.13 -3.39
CA THR A 195 -21.04 13.33 -3.47
C THR A 195 -21.89 13.78 -4.66
N PRO A 196 -21.60 13.29 -5.89
CA PRO A 196 -22.39 13.59 -7.08
C PRO A 196 -23.82 13.03 -7.00
#